data_AF-A0AAN1CQU6-F1
#
_entry.id   AF-A0AAN1CQU6-F1
#
_cell.length_a   1.000
_cell.length_b   1.000
_cell.length_c   1.000
_cell.angle_alpha   90.00
_cell.angle_beta   90.00
_cell.angle_gamma   90.00
#
_symmetry.space_group_name_H-M   'P 1'
#
loop_
_entity.id
_entity.type
_entity.pdbx_description
1 polymer ?
#
loop_
_entity_poly.entity_id
_entity_poly.type
_entity_poly.pdbx_seq_one_letter_code
_entity_poly.pdbx_strand_id
1 'polypeptide(L)'
;MSRHKKSRKAGSTGDVDLIVTRNRSEADVEGRTRKKLKKRKGQKAGARHSVATESKENAGRGQRDPRIGSKKKIPLIIEAAPKPTKQQRKYTAEQELEALENDAQLNVLLDRIENGESLGVGLQSYVDQKLDRVEVLMKQLGLLEPEEEEPEEVVVPSKANNSKKAKTEDELLASFEDLDLSDFKD
;
A
#
# COMPACT_ATOMS: atom_id res chain seq x y z
N MET A 1 -73.23 -69.88 -46.41
CA MET A 1 -73.26 -69.18 -45.10
C MET A 1 -72.21 -68.08 -45.10
N SER A 2 -72.55 -66.85 -45.50
CA SER A 2 -71.63 -65.71 -45.48
C SER A 2 -71.71 -64.98 -44.13
N ARG A 3 -70.58 -64.76 -43.46
CA ARG A 3 -70.49 -63.95 -42.23
C ARG A 3 -70.10 -62.52 -42.62
N HIS A 4 -71.09 -61.65 -42.82
CA HIS A 4 -70.86 -60.21 -42.80
C HIS A 4 -71.10 -59.68 -41.38
N LYS A 5 -70.04 -59.22 -40.72
CA LYS A 5 -70.17 -58.52 -39.43
C LYS A 5 -70.43 -57.05 -39.71
N LYS A 6 -71.55 -56.53 -39.19
CA LYS A 6 -71.90 -55.10 -39.22
C LYS A 6 -70.90 -54.32 -38.35
N SER A 7 -70.12 -53.41 -38.94
CA SER A 7 -69.29 -52.46 -38.19
C SER A 7 -70.14 -51.30 -37.68
N ARG A 8 -69.95 -50.87 -36.42
CA ARG A 8 -70.57 -49.65 -35.92
C ARG A 8 -69.83 -48.44 -36.52
N LYS A 9 -70.58 -47.46 -37.05
CA LYS A 9 -70.04 -46.17 -37.47
C LYS A 9 -69.37 -45.52 -36.26
N ALA A 10 -68.08 -45.18 -36.34
CA ALA A 10 -67.42 -44.40 -35.30
C ALA A 10 -68.18 -43.07 -35.16
N GLY A 11 -68.70 -42.81 -33.95
CA GLY A 11 -69.38 -41.56 -33.64
C GLY A 11 -68.42 -40.39 -33.80
N SER A 12 -68.91 -39.30 -34.41
CA SER A 12 -68.19 -38.08 -34.74
C SER A 12 -67.87 -37.19 -33.51
N THR A 13 -67.49 -37.79 -32.38
CA THR A 13 -67.20 -37.05 -31.15
C THR A 13 -66.11 -37.76 -30.35
N GLY A 14 -64.87 -37.64 -30.83
CA GLY A 14 -63.68 -38.06 -30.10
C GLY A 14 -62.58 -37.04 -30.37
N ASP A 15 -62.51 -36.04 -29.49
CA ASP A 15 -61.45 -35.05 -29.34
C ASP A 15 -61.11 -34.24 -30.59
N VAL A 16 -61.97 -33.24 -30.87
CA VAL A 16 -61.43 -31.98 -31.39
C VAL A 16 -60.54 -31.46 -30.27
N ASP A 17 -59.24 -31.70 -30.36
CA ASP A 17 -58.25 -31.01 -29.54
C ASP A 17 -58.48 -29.51 -29.77
N LEU A 18 -59.28 -28.89 -28.90
CA LEU A 18 -59.30 -27.45 -28.73
C LEU A 18 -57.89 -27.13 -28.28
N ILE A 19 -57.01 -26.81 -29.23
CA ILE A 19 -55.70 -26.26 -28.96
C ILE A 19 -55.96 -24.89 -28.35
N VAL A 20 -56.22 -24.87 -27.05
CA VAL A 20 -56.30 -23.66 -26.27
C VAL A 20 -54.88 -23.11 -26.23
N THR A 21 -54.57 -22.22 -27.18
CA THR A 21 -53.35 -21.42 -27.19
C THR A 21 -53.45 -20.41 -26.05
N ARG A 22 -53.29 -20.90 -24.81
CA ARG A 22 -53.06 -20.00 -23.67
C ARG A 22 -51.74 -19.31 -23.91
N ASN A 23 -51.74 -17.98 -23.95
CA ASN A 23 -50.54 -17.16 -23.84
C ASN A 23 -49.89 -17.50 -22.49
N ARG A 24 -48.91 -18.41 -22.52
CA ARG A 24 -48.15 -18.82 -21.33
C ARG A 24 -47.14 -17.71 -21.07
N SER A 25 -47.04 -17.28 -19.82
CA SER A 25 -45.97 -16.37 -19.42
C SER A 25 -44.60 -17.01 -19.64
N GLU A 26 -43.55 -16.19 -19.76
CA GLU A 26 -42.18 -16.68 -19.93
C GLU A 26 -41.77 -17.62 -18.79
N ALA A 27 -42.18 -17.32 -17.56
CA ALA A 27 -41.99 -18.18 -16.39
C ALA A 27 -42.60 -19.58 -16.54
N ASP A 28 -43.78 -19.70 -17.16
CA ASP A 28 -44.42 -20.99 -17.44
C ASP A 28 -43.69 -21.81 -18.50
N VAL A 29 -43.11 -21.14 -19.49
CA VAL A 29 -42.30 -21.77 -20.54
C VAL A 29 -40.99 -22.26 -19.94
N GLU A 30 -40.28 -21.43 -19.18
CA GLU A 30 -39.05 -21.77 -18.47
C GLU A 30 -39.25 -22.90 -17.45
N GLY A 31 -40.35 -22.88 -16.70
CA GLY A 31 -40.71 -23.96 -15.79
C GLY A 31 -40.86 -25.30 -16.51
N ARG A 32 -41.50 -25.31 -17.68
CA ARG A 32 -41.62 -26.52 -18.51
C ARG A 32 -40.30 -26.96 -19.10
N THR A 33 -39.45 -26.05 -19.60
CA THR A 33 -38.13 -26.43 -20.14
C THR A 33 -37.25 -27.02 -19.04
N ARG A 34 -37.23 -26.40 -17.84
CA ARG A 34 -36.51 -26.94 -16.67
C ARG A 34 -37.04 -28.30 -16.25
N LYS A 35 -38.36 -28.52 -16.30
CA LYS A 35 -38.98 -29.83 -16.03
C LYS A 35 -38.59 -30.87 -17.09
N LYS A 36 -38.56 -30.52 -18.38
CA LYS A 36 -38.08 -31.40 -19.47
C LYS A 36 -36.60 -31.75 -19.30
N LEU A 37 -35.76 -30.77 -18.98
CA LEU A 37 -34.33 -30.96 -18.74
C LEU A 37 -34.09 -31.85 -17.51
N LYS A 38 -34.80 -31.62 -16.40
CA LYS A 38 -34.70 -32.46 -15.19
C LYS A 38 -35.20 -33.88 -15.41
N LYS A 39 -36.24 -34.09 -16.25
CA LYS A 39 -36.72 -35.44 -16.61
C LYS A 39 -35.69 -36.23 -17.41
N ARG A 40 -34.92 -35.57 -18.28
CA ARG A 40 -33.90 -36.22 -19.12
C ARG A 40 -32.54 -36.32 -18.43
N LYS A 41 -32.30 -35.51 -17.40
CA LYS A 41 -31.11 -35.59 -16.55
C LYS A 41 -31.32 -36.70 -15.53
N GLY A 42 -30.54 -37.78 -15.63
CA GLY A 42 -30.50 -38.84 -14.62
C GLY A 42 -30.02 -38.33 -13.25
N GLN A 43 -29.97 -39.22 -12.26
CA GLN A 43 -29.38 -38.91 -10.97
C GLN A 43 -27.92 -38.45 -11.14
N LYS A 44 -27.45 -37.57 -10.25
CA LYS A 44 -26.05 -37.14 -10.24
C LYS A 44 -25.16 -38.37 -10.02
N ALA A 45 -24.02 -38.43 -10.71
CA ALA A 45 -23.03 -39.47 -10.48
C ALA A 45 -22.67 -39.54 -8.98
N GLY A 46 -22.60 -40.76 -8.44
CA GLY A 46 -22.25 -40.98 -7.04
C GLY A 46 -20.86 -40.46 -6.71
N ALA A 47 -20.59 -40.27 -5.42
CA ALA A 47 -19.35 -39.67 -4.91
C ALA A 47 -18.05 -40.33 -5.43
N ARG A 48 -18.11 -41.62 -5.81
CA ARG A 48 -16.98 -42.37 -6.39
C ARG A 48 -16.62 -41.95 -7.81
N HIS A 49 -17.58 -41.39 -8.56
CA HIS A 49 -17.42 -41.03 -9.97
C HIS A 49 -17.53 -39.52 -10.22
N SER A 50 -17.80 -38.72 -9.19
CA SER A 50 -17.68 -37.28 -9.30
C SER A 50 -16.20 -36.89 -9.25
N VAL A 51 -15.71 -36.24 -10.31
CA VAL A 51 -14.42 -35.55 -10.30
C VAL A 51 -14.40 -34.64 -9.08
N ALA A 52 -13.43 -34.85 -8.19
CA ALA A 52 -13.27 -34.04 -6.99
C ALA A 52 -12.98 -32.60 -7.42
N THR A 53 -14.00 -31.75 -7.40
CA THR A 53 -13.80 -30.30 -7.49
C THR A 53 -13.00 -29.91 -6.26
N GLU A 54 -11.86 -29.27 -6.47
CA GLU A 54 -10.94 -28.83 -5.42
C GLU A 54 -11.72 -28.09 -4.33
N SER A 55 -12.03 -28.80 -3.24
CA SER A 55 -12.55 -28.18 -2.05
C SER A 55 -11.42 -27.32 -1.53
N LYS A 56 -11.59 -25.99 -1.60
CA LYS A 56 -10.78 -25.04 -0.84
C LYS A 56 -10.94 -25.41 0.63
N GLU A 57 -10.04 -26.24 1.13
CA GLU A 57 -9.91 -26.52 2.54
C GLU A 57 -9.46 -25.22 3.21
N ASN A 58 -10.43 -24.42 3.66
CA ASN A 58 -10.19 -23.41 4.67
C ASN A 58 -9.78 -24.14 5.94
N ALA A 59 -8.49 -24.45 6.03
CA ALA A 59 -7.85 -24.95 7.23
C ALA A 59 -7.97 -23.86 8.31
N GLY A 60 -9.02 -23.93 9.11
CA GLY A 60 -9.17 -23.14 10.31
C GLY A 60 -7.92 -23.26 11.19
N ARG A 61 -7.48 -22.12 11.72
CA ARG A 61 -6.38 -21.94 12.69
C ARG A 61 -6.72 -22.56 14.06
N GLY A 62 -7.30 -23.74 14.10
CA GLY A 62 -7.59 -24.48 15.34
C GLY A 62 -6.44 -25.41 15.73
N GLN A 63 -6.33 -25.73 17.01
CA GLN A 63 -5.47 -26.81 17.50
C GLN A 63 -5.89 -28.12 16.81
N ARG A 64 -4.99 -28.66 15.98
CA ARG A 64 -5.24 -29.93 15.27
C ARG A 64 -4.95 -31.10 16.20
N ASP A 65 -5.72 -32.17 16.08
CA ASP A 65 -5.51 -33.42 16.85
C ASP A 65 -4.08 -33.96 16.61
N PRO A 66 -3.29 -34.21 17.68
CA PRO A 66 -1.94 -34.77 17.57
C PRO A 66 -1.86 -36.11 16.83
N ARG A 67 -2.96 -36.88 16.79
CA ARG A 67 -3.02 -38.16 16.07
C ARG A 67 -3.11 -37.97 14.55
N ILE A 68 -3.50 -36.79 14.08
CA ILE A 68 -3.59 -36.46 12.66
C ILE A 68 -2.29 -35.79 12.23
N GLY A 69 -1.47 -36.52 11.49
CA GLY A 69 -0.23 -35.98 10.92
C GLY A 69 -0.45 -34.77 10.00
N SER A 70 0.62 -34.01 9.75
CA SER A 70 0.57 -32.87 8.83
C SER A 70 0.29 -33.32 7.40
N LYS A 71 -0.89 -32.95 6.87
CA LYS A 71 -1.24 -33.08 5.44
C LYS A 71 -0.94 -31.82 4.62
N LYS A 72 -0.16 -30.88 5.16
CA LYS A 72 0.21 -29.67 4.42
C LYS A 72 1.16 -30.07 3.29
N LYS A 73 0.86 -29.64 2.05
CA LYS A 73 1.72 -29.88 0.89
C LYS A 73 3.08 -29.22 1.12
N ILE A 74 4.16 -29.98 0.91
CA ILE A 74 5.52 -29.46 0.94
C ILE A 74 5.87 -29.08 -0.51
N PRO A 75 6.32 -27.85 -0.78
CA PRO A 75 6.75 -27.46 -2.11
C PRO A 75 7.98 -28.29 -2.52
N LEU A 76 7.98 -28.82 -3.75
CA LEU A 76 9.08 -29.64 -4.26
C LEU A 76 10.31 -28.80 -4.63
N ILE A 77 10.11 -27.52 -4.93
CA ILE A 77 11.16 -26.56 -5.24
C ILE A 77 11.27 -25.64 -4.04
N ILE A 78 12.40 -25.71 -3.34
CA ILE A 78 12.74 -24.76 -2.30
C ILE A 78 13.33 -23.55 -3.03
N GLU A 79 12.53 -22.50 -3.21
CA GLU A 79 13.06 -21.21 -3.65
C GLU A 79 14.03 -20.73 -2.57
N ALA A 80 15.33 -20.79 -2.88
CA ALA A 80 16.35 -20.33 -1.96
C ALA A 80 16.14 -18.82 -1.74
N ALA A 81 15.91 -18.43 -0.48
CA ALA A 81 15.78 -17.03 -0.12
C ALA A 81 16.97 -16.24 -0.73
N PRO A 82 16.71 -15.12 -1.42
CA PRO A 82 17.77 -14.38 -2.09
C PRO A 82 18.81 -13.96 -1.06
N LYS A 83 20.06 -14.38 -1.25
CA LYS A 83 21.18 -13.95 -0.41
C LYS A 83 21.37 -12.45 -0.62
N PRO A 84 21.37 -11.62 0.44
CA PRO A 84 21.49 -10.18 0.26
C PRO A 84 22.81 -9.85 -0.44
N THR A 85 22.72 -9.06 -1.50
CA THR A 85 23.88 -8.57 -2.27
C THR A 85 24.74 -7.65 -1.39
N LYS A 86 26.03 -7.51 -1.70
CA LYS A 86 26.98 -6.73 -0.88
C LYS A 86 26.54 -5.27 -0.63
N GLN A 87 25.70 -4.71 -1.50
CA GLN A 87 25.12 -3.37 -1.34
C GLN A 87 24.02 -3.33 -0.28
N GLN A 88 23.19 -4.37 -0.16
CA GLN A 88 22.17 -4.48 0.90
C GLN A 88 22.75 -4.74 2.30
N ARG A 89 24.06 -5.06 2.38
CA ARG A 89 24.76 -5.22 3.66
C ARG A 89 25.30 -3.91 4.22
N LYS A 90 25.38 -2.87 3.39
CA LYS A 90 25.74 -1.53 3.83
C LYS A 90 24.43 -0.84 4.21
N TYR A 91 24.38 -0.26 5.41
CA TYR A 91 23.26 0.58 5.81
C TYR A 91 23.11 1.71 4.78
N THR A 92 21.87 2.04 4.41
CA THR A 92 21.60 3.29 3.72
C THR A 92 21.85 4.45 4.69
N ALA A 93 22.12 5.65 4.18
CA ALA A 93 22.36 6.82 5.03
C ALA A 93 21.20 7.07 6.01
N GLU A 94 19.95 6.90 5.55
CA GLU A 94 18.74 6.99 6.39
C GLU A 94 18.71 5.92 7.48
N GLN A 95 19.03 4.66 7.16
CA GLN A 95 19.04 3.57 8.14
C GLN A 95 20.15 3.71 9.17
N GLU A 96 21.31 4.25 8.76
CA GLU A 96 22.40 4.54 9.70
C GLU A 96 22.01 5.68 10.64
N LEU A 97 21.34 6.71 10.13
CA LEU A 97 20.83 7.82 10.94
C LEU A 97 19.79 7.33 11.96
N GLU A 98 18.80 6.55 11.53
CA GLU A 98 17.79 5.95 12.40
C GLU A 98 18.42 5.05 13.48
N ALA A 99 19.48 4.30 13.13
CA ALA A 99 20.20 3.49 14.09
C ALA A 99 20.96 4.32 15.13
N LEU A 100 21.48 5.49 14.76
CA LEU A 100 22.17 6.40 15.69
C LEU A 100 21.18 7.12 16.61
N GLU A 101 20.02 7.55 16.09
CA GLU A 101 18.93 8.16 16.90
C GLU A 101 18.37 7.18 17.94
N ASN A 102 18.34 5.89 17.61
CA ASN A 102 17.86 4.82 18.50
C ASN A 102 18.98 4.14 19.33
N ASP A 103 20.22 4.67 19.33
CA ASP A 103 21.30 4.10 20.14
C ASP A 103 21.07 4.39 21.63
N ALA A 104 20.69 3.34 22.38
CA ALA A 104 20.43 3.44 23.81
C ALA A 104 21.63 3.95 24.62
N GLN A 105 22.87 3.69 24.19
CA GLN A 105 24.05 4.17 24.92
C GLN A 105 24.23 5.68 24.72
N LEU A 106 24.05 6.17 23.49
CA LEU A 106 24.12 7.59 23.19
C LEU A 106 23.05 8.36 23.97
N ASN A 107 21.81 7.88 23.97
CA ASN A 107 20.70 8.53 24.67
C ASN A 107 20.94 8.62 26.19
N VAL A 108 21.44 7.56 26.82
CA VAL A 108 21.78 7.60 28.26
C VAL A 108 22.91 8.58 28.57
N LEU A 109 23.88 8.75 27.67
CA LEU A 109 24.96 9.72 27.86
C LEU A 109 24.46 11.16 27.69
N LEU A 110 23.57 11.40 26.73
CA LEU A 110 22.92 12.71 26.55
C LEU A 110 22.07 13.08 27.77
N ASP A 111 21.24 12.15 28.27
CA ASP A 111 20.44 12.38 29.50
C ASP A 111 21.32 12.78 30.69
N ARG A 112 22.51 12.18 30.85
CA ARG A 112 23.44 12.55 31.94
C ARG A 112 24.02 13.94 31.77
N ILE A 113 24.37 14.32 30.53
CA ILE A 113 24.83 15.68 30.21
C ILE A 113 23.72 16.68 30.53
N GLU A 114 22.48 16.39 30.15
CA GLU A 114 21.31 17.24 30.45
C GLU A 114 21.06 17.37 31.96
N ASN A 115 21.29 16.29 32.72
CA ASN A 115 21.25 16.30 34.19
C ASN A 115 22.44 17.04 34.84
N GLY A 116 23.38 17.56 34.04
CA GLY A 116 24.54 18.32 34.52
C GLY A 116 25.69 17.44 35.03
N GLU A 117 25.68 16.13 34.77
CA GLU A 117 26.79 15.25 35.09
C GLU A 117 27.93 15.43 34.09
N SER A 118 29.16 15.55 34.59
CA SER A 118 30.34 15.60 33.72
C SER A 118 30.76 14.18 33.30
N LEU A 119 30.79 13.94 31.99
CA LEU A 119 31.28 12.69 31.44
C LEU A 119 32.82 12.65 31.46
N GLY A 120 33.39 11.45 31.59
CA GLY A 120 34.83 11.26 31.40
C GLY A 120 35.24 11.53 29.95
N VAL A 121 36.49 11.95 29.73
CA VAL A 121 37.03 12.35 28.41
C VAL A 121 36.74 11.33 27.29
N GLY A 122 36.83 10.03 27.59
CA GLY A 122 36.54 8.98 26.61
C GLY A 122 35.07 8.87 26.22
N LEU A 123 34.16 9.12 27.17
CA LEU A 123 32.71 9.12 26.90
C LEU A 123 32.29 10.39 26.17
N GLN A 124 32.88 11.53 26.53
CA GLN A 124 32.64 12.78 25.82
C GLN A 124 33.06 12.66 24.36
N SER A 125 34.29 12.18 24.11
CA SER A 125 34.77 11.96 22.74
C SER A 125 33.91 10.96 21.96
N TYR A 126 33.28 9.99 22.62
CA TYR A 126 32.34 9.07 21.97
C TYR A 126 31.07 9.79 21.53
N VAL A 127 30.48 10.61 22.41
CA VAL A 127 29.29 11.42 22.09
C VAL A 127 29.60 12.35 20.92
N ASP A 128 30.71 13.09 21.00
CA ASP A 128 31.11 14.04 19.96
C ASP A 128 31.27 13.34 18.59
N GLN A 129 31.98 12.21 18.53
CA GLN A 129 32.14 11.42 17.29
C GLN A 129 30.80 10.94 16.70
N LYS A 130 29.82 10.63 17.54
CA LYS A 130 28.50 10.18 17.11
C LYS A 130 27.68 11.34 16.58
N LEU A 131 27.72 12.49 17.23
CA LEU A 131 27.06 13.70 16.78
C LEU A 131 27.65 14.21 15.46
N ASP A 132 28.98 14.20 15.30
CA ASP A 132 29.66 14.52 14.04
C ASP A 132 29.17 13.60 12.90
N ARG A 133 29.01 12.30 13.19
CA ARG A 133 28.51 11.34 12.20
C ARG A 133 27.07 11.63 11.82
N VAL A 134 26.22 11.98 12.78
CA VAL A 134 24.82 12.38 12.57
C VAL A 134 24.76 13.63 11.68
N GLU A 135 25.58 14.64 11.94
CA GLU A 135 25.65 15.86 11.13
C GLU A 135 26.01 15.56 9.68
N VAL A 136 27.03 14.72 9.45
CA VAL A 136 27.43 14.29 8.11
C VAL A 136 26.28 13.54 7.41
N LEU A 137 25.55 12.68 8.11
CA LEU A 137 24.39 11.97 7.55
C LEU A 137 23.26 12.94 7.21
N MET A 138 22.96 13.91 8.08
CA MET A 138 21.95 14.94 7.82
C MET A 138 22.31 15.82 6.62
N LYS A 139 23.58 16.19 6.47
CA LYS A 139 24.11 16.89 5.27
C LYS A 139 23.95 16.05 4.01
N GLN A 140 24.27 14.76 4.06
CA GLN A 140 24.12 13.85 2.91
C GLN A 140 22.67 13.67 2.47
N LEU A 141 21.73 13.72 3.42
CA LEU A 141 20.29 13.61 3.16
C LEU A 141 19.66 14.95 2.76
N GLY A 142 20.40 16.06 2.84
CA GLY A 142 19.87 17.41 2.58
C GLY A 142 18.87 17.89 3.63
N LEU A 143 18.89 17.31 4.83
CA LEU A 143 18.05 17.71 5.97
C LEU A 143 18.67 18.85 6.77
N LEU A 144 19.99 19.01 6.68
CA LEU A 144 20.67 20.19 7.16
C LEU A 144 20.62 21.23 6.05
N GLU A 145 19.87 22.32 6.24
CA GLU A 145 20.09 23.52 5.45
C GLU A 145 21.57 23.88 5.63
N PRO A 146 22.34 24.09 4.55
CA PRO A 146 23.56 24.85 4.74
C PRO A 146 23.10 26.14 5.40
N GLU A 147 23.61 26.42 6.59
CA GLU A 147 23.73 27.80 7.02
C GLU A 147 24.37 28.45 5.80
N GLU A 148 23.61 29.28 5.08
CA GLU A 148 24.17 30.11 4.04
C GLU A 148 25.34 30.77 4.75
N GLU A 149 26.56 30.33 4.45
CA GLU A 149 27.71 31.19 4.61
C GLU A 149 27.27 32.44 3.87
N GLU A 150 26.78 33.45 4.61
CA GLU A 150 26.73 34.80 4.10
C GLU A 150 28.09 34.95 3.44
N PRO A 151 28.13 35.13 2.11
CA PRO A 151 29.37 35.00 1.39
C PRO A 151 30.32 35.99 2.04
N GLU A 152 31.36 35.49 2.72
CA GLU A 152 32.50 36.33 3.10
C GLU A 152 32.84 37.08 1.83
N GLU A 153 32.64 38.41 1.85
CA GLU A 153 32.74 39.24 0.67
C GLU A 153 34.13 39.05 0.07
N VAL A 154 34.22 38.17 -0.92
CA VAL A 154 35.37 38.07 -1.79
C VAL A 154 35.34 39.37 -2.57
N VAL A 155 36.10 40.35 -2.08
CA VAL A 155 36.36 41.63 -2.73
C VAL A 155 37.07 41.36 -4.06
N VAL A 156 36.28 41.01 -5.08
CA VAL A 156 36.73 41.00 -6.47
C VAL A 156 36.46 42.40 -7.03
N PRO A 157 37.51 43.16 -7.44
CA PRO A 157 37.30 44.53 -7.91
C PRO A 157 36.80 44.50 -9.35
N SER A 158 35.47 44.46 -9.54
CA SER A 158 34.86 44.61 -10.85
C SER A 158 34.50 46.07 -11.14
N LYS A 159 35.24 46.64 -12.10
CA LYS A 159 34.95 47.79 -12.96
C LYS A 159 33.65 48.58 -12.73
N ALA A 160 33.87 49.88 -12.50
CA ALA A 160 32.98 51.02 -12.63
C ALA A 160 31.72 50.82 -13.51
N ASN A 161 30.56 50.93 -12.86
CA ASN A 161 29.35 51.53 -13.41
C ASN A 161 28.64 52.27 -12.27
N ASN A 162 28.21 53.50 -12.52
CA ASN A 162 27.54 54.39 -11.58
C ASN A 162 26.24 53.74 -11.03
N SER A 163 26.32 53.07 -9.89
CA SER A 163 25.16 52.74 -9.06
C SER A 163 25.34 53.48 -7.74
N LYS A 164 24.47 54.46 -7.47
CA LYS A 164 24.36 55.07 -6.14
C LYS A 164 24.29 53.96 -5.12
N LYS A 165 25.18 53.96 -4.12
CA LYS A 165 25.19 53.04 -2.99
C LYS A 165 23.74 52.84 -2.52
N ALA A 166 23.31 51.59 -2.40
CA ALA A 166 22.08 51.28 -1.69
C ALA A 166 22.21 51.89 -0.29
N LYS A 167 21.29 52.77 0.07
CA LYS A 167 21.30 53.44 1.37
C LYS A 167 21.22 52.37 2.45
N THR A 168 22.14 52.39 3.41
CA THR A 168 22.10 51.48 4.56
C THR A 168 20.85 51.79 5.39
N GLU A 169 20.34 50.81 6.13
CA GLU A 169 19.08 50.96 6.88
C GLU A 169 19.10 52.18 7.82
N ASP A 170 20.25 52.49 8.42
CA ASP A 170 20.45 53.70 9.23
C ASP A 170 20.29 55.00 8.42
N GLU A 171 20.72 55.01 7.16
CA GLU A 171 20.61 56.17 6.27
C GLU A 171 19.17 56.36 5.76
N LEU A 172 18.42 55.26 5.66
CA LEU A 172 16.97 55.29 5.41
C LEU A 172 16.21 55.79 6.65
N LEU A 173 16.60 55.35 7.84
CA LEU A 173 16.00 55.77 9.11
C LEU A 173 16.24 57.26 9.38
N ALA A 174 17.46 57.74 9.20
CA ALA A 174 17.80 59.17 9.31
C ALA A 174 16.99 60.02 8.31
N SER A 175 16.79 59.53 7.07
CA SER A 175 15.98 60.24 6.08
C SER A 175 14.49 60.33 6.42
N PHE A 176 14.00 59.46 7.31
CA PHE A 176 12.63 59.51 7.83
C PHE A 176 12.53 60.44 9.04
N GLU A 177 13.53 60.46 9.92
CA GLU A 177 13.56 61.36 11.08
C GLU A 177 13.73 62.83 10.66
N ASP A 178 14.51 63.09 9.61
CA ASP A 178 14.68 64.43 9.03
C ASP A 178 13.49 64.85 8.13
N LEU A 179 12.53 63.97 7.86
CA LEU A 179 11.36 64.30 7.04
C LEU A 179 10.34 65.10 7.87
N ASP A 180 10.44 66.42 7.84
CA ASP A 180 9.53 67.30 8.56
C ASP A 180 8.14 67.31 7.88
N LEU A 181 7.13 66.70 8.54
CA LEU A 181 5.76 66.60 8.02
C LEU A 181 5.08 67.97 7.79
N SER A 182 5.70 69.06 8.24
CA SER A 182 5.22 70.42 8.01
C SER A 182 5.48 70.94 6.59
N ASP A 183 6.45 70.38 5.85
CA ASP A 183 6.78 70.78 4.47
C ASP A 183 5.76 70.27 3.43
N PHE A 184 4.83 69.39 3.82
CA PHE A 184 3.81 68.80 2.94
C PHE A 184 2.42 69.43 3.09
N LYS A 185 2.29 70.54 3.84
CA LYS A 185 1.06 71.33 3.93
C LYS A 185 1.27 72.69 3.27
N ASP A 186 0.59 72.91 2.14
CA ASP A 186 0.38 74.25 1.56
C ASP A 186 -0.33 75.19 2.55
#